data_AF-A0A973YYK9-F1
#
_entry.id   AF-A0A973YYK9-F1
#
_cell.length_a   1.000
_cell.length_b   1.000
_cell.length_c   1.000
_cell.angle_alpha   90.00
_cell.angle_beta   90.00
_cell.angle_gamma   90.00
#
_symmetry.space_group_name_H-M   'P 1'
#
loop_
_entity.id
_entity.type
_entity.pdbx_description
1 polymer ?
#
loop_
_entity_poly.entity_id
_entity_poly.type
_entity_poly.pdbx_seq_one_letter_code
_entity_poly.pdbx_strand_id
1 'polypeptide(L)'
;MGRGRPLGPEHREPREQSWAPTAALMVRHSSFRRVGGFDESFDPVSLCEDVDLCCRLRADGERLRYLGSVAMRHFEGTTFNHVGHDKLPIWKRHMRVIRSRWADLFAAGPAHRAADLEWVPVEKDYSDLDRPRVAVLADPDAASADLSFFASDRVLATAGPADVRVLVVGGGPVPAVRGVRVVGVADPDVRVVLPAARAHGAPWALRDGTRLVETVPAEGVVVRAPDTAAALTALRRGLHVLLGKHAVEDLARLVEAARQAPGRCSVDLPWAHHPELVEVGKAVAEGRAEGFTAHLEQPEGRDVVAELGPDALDAVERVLGVPVTDVRTVAATGSRVRAVAVAGGLTGTIELGWGEPRLRLAVTGVAPAVDLVAPAVSGAYADFVGALRGGPTPLTELDAVAGLFDVVLEWRSEVAALLARP
;
A
#
# COMPACT_ATOMS: atom_id res chain seq x y z
N MET A 1 -22.12 9.04 31.59
CA MET A 1 -21.97 7.87 30.70
C MET A 1 -23.33 7.65 30.07
N GLY A 2 -23.38 7.60 28.75
CA GLY A 2 -24.63 7.49 28.01
C GLY A 2 -24.32 7.46 26.52
N ARG A 3 -24.54 6.33 25.86
CA ARG A 3 -24.44 6.23 24.41
C ARG A 3 -25.75 6.78 23.82
N GLY A 4 -25.69 7.72 22.87
CA GLY A 4 -26.87 8.25 22.18
C GLY A 4 -27.75 9.22 22.96
N ARG A 5 -27.39 9.56 24.21
CA ARG A 5 -28.14 10.54 25.01
C ARG A 5 -27.65 11.96 24.72
N PRO A 6 -28.53 12.98 24.65
CA PRO A 6 -28.11 14.38 24.58
C PRO A 6 -27.24 14.78 25.77
N LEU A 7 -26.35 15.75 25.58
CA LEU A 7 -25.54 16.30 26.67
C LEU A 7 -26.44 17.08 27.65
N GLY A 8 -26.75 16.45 28.78
CA GLY A 8 -27.40 17.09 29.94
C GLY A 8 -26.41 17.74 30.93
N PRO A 9 -26.92 18.50 31.93
CA PRO A 9 -26.11 19.13 32.98
C PRO A 9 -25.15 18.18 33.70
N GLU A 10 -25.53 16.93 33.90
CA GLU A 10 -24.72 15.87 34.50
C GLU A 10 -23.45 15.51 33.70
N HIS A 11 -23.39 15.92 32.43
CA HIS A 11 -22.20 15.78 31.59
C HIS A 11 -21.21 16.94 31.76
N ARG A 12 -21.59 18.01 32.47
CA ARG A 12 -20.70 19.16 32.70
C ARG A 12 -19.86 19.01 33.98
N GLU A 13 -20.24 18.10 34.85
CA GLU A 13 -19.55 17.87 36.12
C GLU A 13 -18.23 17.11 35.95
N PRO A 14 -17.10 17.65 36.45
CA PRO A 14 -15.84 16.92 36.50
C PRO A 14 -15.95 15.68 37.39
N ARG A 15 -15.38 14.56 36.95
CA ARG A 15 -15.38 13.32 37.72
C ARG A 15 -14.18 12.44 37.41
N GLU A 16 -13.86 11.53 38.32
CA GLU A 16 -12.85 10.51 38.05
C GLU A 16 -13.38 9.48 37.04
N GLN A 17 -12.48 8.94 36.24
CA GLN A 17 -12.78 7.94 35.22
C GLN A 17 -11.72 6.84 35.23
N SER A 18 -12.05 5.71 34.61
CA SER A 18 -11.15 4.58 34.44
C SER A 18 -10.46 4.55 33.07
N TRP A 19 -11.01 5.26 32.09
CA TRP A 19 -10.59 5.27 30.70
C TRP A 19 -11.01 6.58 30.02
N ALA A 20 -10.23 7.00 29.03
CA ALA A 20 -10.59 8.07 28.10
C ALA A 20 -10.12 7.68 26.69
N PRO A 21 -10.92 7.94 25.65
CA PRO A 21 -10.54 7.63 24.27
C PRO A 21 -9.38 8.52 23.82
N THR A 22 -8.44 7.99 23.02
CA THR A 22 -7.30 8.76 22.46
C THR A 22 -7.76 10.04 21.76
N ALA A 23 -8.94 10.02 21.12
CA ALA A 23 -9.51 11.17 20.44
C ALA A 23 -9.63 12.40 21.36
N ALA A 24 -9.93 12.20 22.65
CA ALA A 24 -10.15 13.28 23.62
C ALA A 24 -9.33 13.06 24.91
N LEU A 25 -8.05 12.72 24.76
CA LEU A 25 -7.12 12.48 25.85
C LEU A 25 -6.05 13.58 25.95
N MET A 26 -5.82 14.08 27.17
CA MET A 26 -4.66 14.90 27.50
C MET A 26 -3.90 14.24 28.64
N VAL A 27 -2.59 14.08 28.47
CA VAL A 27 -1.71 13.40 29.44
C VAL A 27 -0.46 14.23 29.67
N ARG A 28 0.03 14.25 30.92
CA ARG A 28 1.33 14.85 31.24
C ARG A 28 2.43 14.09 30.49
N HIS A 29 3.27 14.83 29.78
CA HIS A 29 4.36 14.24 29.00
C HIS A 29 5.30 13.36 29.84
N SER A 30 5.60 13.77 31.07
CA SER A 30 6.42 12.97 32.01
C SER A 30 5.76 11.66 32.40
N SER A 31 4.47 11.69 32.75
CA SER A 31 3.68 10.49 33.08
C SER A 31 3.58 9.55 31.87
N PHE A 32 3.32 10.10 30.67
CA PHE A 32 3.25 9.32 29.43
C PHE A 32 4.56 8.58 29.13
N ARG A 33 5.70 9.28 29.21
CA ARG A 33 7.02 8.64 29.01
C ARG A 33 7.35 7.63 30.10
N ARG A 34 7.00 7.92 31.36
CA ARG A 34 7.28 7.03 32.49
C ARG A 34 6.60 5.67 32.34
N VAL A 35 5.38 5.65 31.84
CA VAL A 35 4.66 4.38 31.59
C VAL A 35 4.99 3.73 30.24
N GLY A 36 5.86 4.33 29.42
CA GLY A 36 6.31 3.77 28.14
C GLY A 36 5.48 4.17 26.91
N GLY A 37 4.58 5.15 27.01
CA GLY A 37 3.80 5.64 25.86
C GLY A 37 2.80 4.63 25.27
N PHE A 38 2.43 4.77 24.00
CA PHE A 38 1.59 3.77 23.32
C PHE A 38 2.39 2.51 23.00
N ASP A 39 1.74 1.35 23.07
CA ASP A 39 2.39 0.05 22.88
C ASP A 39 2.20 -0.45 21.43
N GLU A 40 3.30 -0.77 20.76
CA GLU A 40 3.33 -1.24 19.37
C GLU A 40 2.67 -2.62 19.19
N SER A 41 2.35 -3.34 20.27
CA SER A 41 1.57 -4.59 20.21
C SER A 41 0.15 -4.39 19.65
N PHE A 42 -0.34 -3.14 19.62
CA PHE A 42 -1.61 -2.72 19.04
C PHE A 42 -1.48 -2.19 17.59
N ASP A 43 -0.33 -2.38 16.95
CA ASP A 43 -0.12 -2.21 15.50
C ASP A 43 -0.80 -3.37 14.72
N PRO A 44 -1.43 -3.13 13.55
CA PRO A 44 -1.39 -1.93 12.69
C PRO A 44 -2.56 -0.94 12.85
N VAL A 45 -3.52 -1.22 13.74
CA VAL A 45 -4.68 -0.36 13.94
C VAL A 45 -4.86 -0.05 15.40
N SER A 46 -4.72 1.22 15.78
CA SER A 46 -4.99 1.75 17.12
C SER A 46 -6.37 1.32 17.63
N LEU A 47 -6.38 0.21 18.35
CA LEU A 47 -7.55 -0.39 18.96
C LEU A 47 -7.12 -1.01 20.29
N CYS A 48 -7.64 -0.44 21.39
CA CYS A 48 -7.32 -0.78 22.78
C CYS A 48 -5.96 -0.31 23.30
N GLU A 49 -5.19 0.44 22.49
CA GLU A 49 -3.95 1.09 22.91
C GLU A 49 -4.22 2.15 24.00
N ASP A 50 -5.37 2.81 23.92
CA ASP A 50 -5.86 3.76 24.92
C ASP A 50 -6.28 3.08 26.23
N VAL A 51 -6.95 1.94 26.14
CA VAL A 51 -7.32 1.10 27.29
C VAL A 51 -6.05 0.67 28.03
N ASP A 52 -5.06 0.12 27.31
CA ASP A 52 -3.80 -0.31 27.89
C ASP A 52 -3.02 0.87 28.52
N LEU A 53 -2.92 2.00 27.82
CA LEU A 53 -2.27 3.21 28.35
C LEU A 53 -2.97 3.71 29.63
N CYS A 54 -4.30 3.77 29.65
CA CYS A 54 -5.07 4.17 30.83
C CYS A 54 -4.85 3.23 32.01
N CYS A 55 -4.77 1.92 31.75
CA CYS A 55 -4.49 0.94 32.79
C CYS A 55 -3.07 1.09 33.35
N ARG A 56 -2.05 1.29 32.49
CA ARG A 56 -0.67 1.54 32.93
C ARG A 56 -0.53 2.83 33.74
N LEU A 57 -1.16 3.93 33.30
CA LEU A 57 -1.18 5.18 34.07
C LEU A 57 -1.77 4.98 35.47
N ARG A 58 -2.88 4.25 35.58
CA ARG A 58 -3.50 3.96 36.89
C ARG A 58 -2.66 3.04 37.75
N ALA A 59 -2.01 2.03 37.16
CA ALA A 59 -1.09 1.15 37.86
C ALA A 59 0.14 1.91 38.40
N ASP A 60 0.55 2.98 37.72
CA ASP A 60 1.59 3.93 38.14
C ASP A 60 1.09 4.98 39.17
N GLY A 61 -0.18 4.88 39.61
CA GLY A 61 -0.77 5.77 40.62
C GLY A 61 -1.32 7.09 40.07
N GLU A 62 -1.34 7.28 38.76
CA GLU A 62 -1.95 8.46 38.14
C GLU A 62 -3.48 8.40 38.18
N ARG A 63 -4.11 9.57 38.22
CA ARG A 63 -5.58 9.72 38.21
C ARG A 63 -6.07 10.19 36.86
N LEU A 64 -7.12 9.54 36.35
CA LEU A 64 -7.81 9.94 35.13
C LEU A 64 -9.04 10.76 35.50
N ARG A 65 -9.20 11.92 34.87
CA ARG A 65 -10.32 12.83 35.12
C ARG A 65 -11.01 13.24 33.83
N TYR A 66 -12.33 13.15 33.86
CA TYR A 66 -13.21 13.73 32.86
C TYR A 66 -13.44 15.21 33.17
N LEU A 67 -13.30 16.05 32.15
CA LEU A 67 -13.55 17.49 32.22
C LEU A 67 -14.82 17.81 31.43
N GLY A 68 -15.93 18.05 32.13
CA GLY A 68 -17.22 18.37 31.50
C GLY A 68 -17.33 19.79 30.93
N SER A 69 -16.30 20.62 31.10
CA SER A 69 -16.19 21.95 30.49
C SER A 69 -15.75 21.93 29.03
N VAL A 70 -15.34 20.77 28.51
CA VAL A 70 -14.86 20.60 27.13
C VAL A 70 -15.72 19.55 26.42
N ALA A 71 -16.18 19.89 25.22
CA ALA A 71 -16.81 18.93 24.33
C ALA A 71 -16.01 18.78 23.03
N MET A 72 -15.87 17.54 22.59
CA MET A 72 -15.29 17.17 21.31
C MET A 72 -16.24 16.26 20.56
N ARG A 73 -16.40 16.51 19.26
CA ARG A 73 -17.10 15.60 18.34
C ARG A 73 -16.08 14.93 17.41
N HIS A 74 -16.05 13.60 17.40
CA HIS A 74 -15.09 12.76 16.68
C HIS A 74 -15.81 11.75 15.76
N PHE A 75 -15.24 11.45 14.60
CA PHE A 75 -15.72 10.42 13.70
C PHE A 75 -15.29 9.02 14.17
N GLU A 76 -16.17 8.35 14.90
CA GLU A 76 -15.89 6.99 15.37
C GLU A 76 -15.65 6.02 14.20
N GLY A 77 -14.50 5.34 14.23
CA GLY A 77 -14.17 4.26 13.30
C GLY A 77 -13.53 4.72 11.99
N THR A 78 -13.18 5.99 11.82
CA THR A 78 -12.53 6.49 10.60
C THR A 78 -11.21 5.79 10.31
N THR A 79 -10.25 5.82 11.26
CA THR A 79 -8.97 5.11 11.12
C THR A 79 -9.22 3.63 10.85
N PHE A 80 -10.05 2.99 11.69
CA PHE A 80 -10.35 1.56 11.65
C PHE A 80 -11.02 1.09 10.34
N ASN A 81 -11.84 1.94 9.71
CA ASN A 81 -12.47 1.65 8.41
C ASN A 81 -11.55 2.03 7.23
N HIS A 82 -10.59 2.92 7.44
CA HIS A 82 -9.66 3.36 6.40
C HIS A 82 -8.55 2.34 6.13
N VAL A 83 -8.04 1.65 7.16
CA VAL A 83 -6.95 0.67 7.01
C VAL A 83 -7.38 -0.68 6.40
N GLY A 84 -8.66 -0.85 6.03
CA GLY A 84 -9.12 -1.96 5.19
C GLY A 84 -8.96 -3.40 5.74
N HIS A 85 -8.45 -3.60 6.95
CA HIS A 85 -8.18 -4.93 7.49
C HIS A 85 -9.44 -5.73 7.83
N ASP A 86 -9.32 -7.06 7.81
CA ASP A 86 -10.28 -7.92 8.51
C ASP A 86 -10.25 -7.60 10.01
N LYS A 87 -11.40 -7.15 10.52
CA LYS A 87 -11.57 -6.60 11.86
C LYS A 87 -11.40 -7.68 12.93
N LEU A 88 -11.75 -8.92 12.61
CA LEU A 88 -11.85 -9.98 13.61
C LEU A 88 -10.48 -10.52 14.05
N PRO A 89 -9.50 -10.77 13.17
CA PRO A 89 -8.14 -11.17 13.56
C PRO A 89 -7.43 -10.12 14.43
N ILE A 90 -7.51 -8.83 14.06
CA ILE A 90 -6.90 -7.73 14.82
C ILE A 90 -7.53 -7.63 16.20
N TRP A 91 -8.87 -7.61 16.28
CA TRP A 91 -9.58 -7.59 17.55
C TRP A 91 -9.18 -8.77 18.45
N LYS A 92 -9.10 -9.99 17.90
CA LYS A 92 -8.64 -11.18 18.64
C LYS A 92 -7.21 -11.04 19.17
N ARG A 93 -6.28 -10.52 18.36
CA ARG A 93 -4.90 -10.27 18.76
C ARG A 93 -4.84 -9.26 19.92
N HIS A 94 -5.50 -8.12 19.78
CA HIS A 94 -5.44 -7.04 20.77
C HIS A 94 -6.13 -7.46 22.07
N MET A 95 -7.26 -8.16 21.98
CA MET A 95 -7.91 -8.76 23.15
C MET A 95 -7.06 -9.80 23.86
N ARG A 96 -6.20 -10.55 23.14
CA ARG A 96 -5.24 -11.44 23.79
C ARG A 96 -4.23 -10.66 24.63
N VAL A 97 -3.69 -9.55 24.10
CA VAL A 97 -2.77 -8.67 24.83
C VAL A 97 -3.45 -8.08 26.07
N ILE A 98 -4.63 -7.48 25.88
CA ILE A 98 -5.40 -6.87 26.97
C ILE A 98 -5.74 -7.89 28.06
N ARG A 99 -6.21 -9.09 27.69
CA ARG A 99 -6.49 -10.16 28.66
C ARG A 99 -5.24 -10.64 29.36
N SER A 100 -4.11 -10.79 28.65
CA SER A 100 -2.87 -11.26 29.26
C SER A 100 -2.32 -10.30 30.34
N ARG A 101 -2.57 -8.99 30.18
CA ARG A 101 -2.06 -7.95 31.09
C ARG A 101 -3.04 -7.56 32.19
N TRP A 102 -4.33 -7.53 31.87
CA TRP A 102 -5.34 -6.86 32.66
C TRP A 102 -6.54 -7.75 33.00
N ALA A 103 -6.40 -9.08 32.88
CA ALA A 103 -7.48 -10.03 33.21
C ALA A 103 -8.07 -9.78 34.60
N ASP A 104 -7.24 -9.61 35.63
CA ASP A 104 -7.68 -9.40 37.01
C ASP A 104 -8.48 -8.10 37.16
N LEU A 105 -8.04 -7.04 36.48
CA LEU A 105 -8.74 -5.76 36.47
C LEU A 105 -10.15 -5.89 35.86
N PHE A 106 -10.29 -6.64 34.76
CA PHE A 106 -11.59 -6.85 34.14
C PHE A 106 -12.46 -7.87 34.86
N ALA A 107 -11.85 -8.84 35.54
CA ALA A 107 -12.56 -9.81 36.37
C ALA A 107 -13.28 -9.15 37.55
N ALA A 108 -12.74 -8.03 38.06
CA ALA A 108 -13.40 -7.22 39.09
C ALA A 108 -14.71 -6.56 38.62
N GLY A 109 -14.96 -6.53 37.31
CA GLY A 109 -16.19 -5.98 36.72
C GLY A 109 -16.23 -4.45 36.64
N PRO A 110 -17.28 -3.89 36.01
CA PRO A 110 -17.42 -2.44 35.87
C PRO A 110 -17.76 -1.77 37.21
N ALA A 111 -17.20 -0.59 37.45
CA ALA A 111 -17.59 0.25 38.59
C ALA A 111 -19.00 0.87 38.43
N HIS A 112 -19.54 0.87 37.21
CA HIS A 112 -20.83 1.44 36.86
C HIS A 112 -21.96 0.40 36.98
N ARG A 113 -23.17 0.86 37.30
CA ARG A 113 -24.35 -0.02 37.36
C ARG A 113 -24.76 -0.41 35.94
N ALA A 114 -25.42 -1.55 35.78
CA ALA A 114 -25.90 -2.03 34.47
C ALA A 114 -26.76 -0.98 33.74
N ALA A 115 -27.59 -0.23 34.47
CA ALA A 115 -28.41 0.85 33.91
C ALA A 115 -27.58 2.02 33.32
N ASP A 116 -26.38 2.26 33.84
CA ASP A 116 -25.45 3.29 33.32
C ASP A 116 -24.74 2.84 32.04
N LEU A 117 -24.78 1.53 31.74
CA LEU A 117 -24.13 0.88 30.61
C LEU A 117 -25.13 0.46 29.52
N GLU A 118 -26.41 0.83 29.67
CA GLU A 118 -27.46 0.49 28.72
C GLU A 118 -27.10 0.99 27.31
N TRP A 119 -27.16 0.09 26.36
CA TRP A 119 -26.76 0.35 24.99
C TRP A 119 -27.94 0.92 24.19
N VAL A 120 -27.97 2.24 24.03
CA VAL A 120 -28.95 2.90 23.16
C VAL A 120 -28.37 2.99 21.74
N PRO A 121 -29.06 2.50 20.70
CA PRO A 121 -28.66 2.71 19.32
C PRO A 121 -28.53 4.21 19.03
N VAL A 122 -27.45 4.59 18.35
CA VAL A 122 -27.20 5.97 17.95
C VAL A 122 -27.31 6.04 16.44
N GLU A 123 -28.19 6.89 15.96
CA GLU A 123 -28.19 7.27 14.55
C GLU A 123 -27.01 8.22 14.31
N LYS A 124 -26.09 7.78 13.46
CA LYS A 124 -24.87 8.51 13.17
C LYS A 124 -25.15 9.54 12.07
N ASP A 125 -25.50 10.76 12.47
CA ASP A 125 -25.57 11.89 11.56
C ASP A 125 -24.21 12.61 11.49
N TYR A 126 -23.60 12.55 10.30
CA TYR A 126 -22.34 13.20 9.97
C TYR A 126 -22.51 14.36 8.97
N SER A 127 -23.75 14.73 8.64
CA SER A 127 -24.05 15.73 7.59
C SER A 127 -23.53 17.13 7.89
N ASP A 128 -23.31 17.46 9.16
CA ASP A 128 -22.84 18.75 9.65
C ASP A 128 -21.37 18.72 10.15
N LEU A 129 -20.72 17.57 10.04
CA LEU A 129 -19.35 17.35 10.49
C LEU A 129 -18.39 17.42 9.30
N ASP A 130 -17.75 18.57 9.16
CA ASP A 130 -16.71 18.79 8.14
C ASP A 130 -15.28 18.58 8.69
N ARG A 131 -15.13 18.57 10.02
CA ARG A 131 -13.88 18.34 10.78
C ARG A 131 -14.19 18.07 12.26
N PRO A 132 -13.27 17.48 13.05
CA PRO A 132 -13.38 17.44 14.51
C PRO A 132 -13.53 18.87 15.04
N ARG A 133 -14.53 19.08 15.90
CA ARG A 133 -14.76 20.37 16.54
C ARG A 133 -14.50 20.24 18.03
N VAL A 134 -13.74 21.19 18.56
CA VAL A 134 -13.48 21.33 20.00
C VAL A 134 -14.08 22.65 20.45
N ALA A 135 -14.97 22.58 21.45
CA ALA A 135 -15.58 23.75 22.04
C ALA A 135 -15.42 23.76 23.57
N VAL A 136 -15.14 24.94 24.11
CA VAL A 136 -15.22 25.21 25.55
C VAL A 136 -16.66 25.57 25.88
N LEU A 137 -17.30 24.81 26.76
CA LEU A 137 -18.73 24.97 27.09
C LEU A 137 -19.01 26.00 28.20
N ALA A 138 -17.99 26.76 28.63
CA ALA A 138 -18.04 27.58 29.83
C ALA A 138 -18.63 29.00 29.63
N ASP A 139 -18.82 29.47 28.39
CA ASP A 139 -19.35 30.81 28.09
C ASP A 139 -20.34 30.74 26.91
N PRO A 140 -21.66 30.95 27.11
CA PRO A 140 -22.66 30.93 26.04
C PRO A 140 -22.59 32.12 25.07
N ASP A 141 -22.02 33.26 25.49
CA ASP A 141 -22.03 34.53 24.75
C ASP A 141 -20.71 34.79 24.00
N ALA A 142 -19.63 34.10 24.38
CA ALA A 142 -18.44 33.99 23.54
C ALA A 142 -18.71 32.99 22.43
N ALA A 143 -18.94 33.47 21.20
CA ALA A 143 -19.02 32.62 20.01
C ALA A 143 -17.95 31.52 20.10
N SER A 144 -18.38 30.25 20.04
CA SER A 144 -17.54 29.06 20.16
C SER A 144 -16.39 29.15 19.16
N ALA A 145 -15.27 29.73 19.57
CA ALA A 145 -14.08 29.75 18.75
C ALA A 145 -13.69 28.28 18.60
N ASP A 146 -13.80 27.76 17.39
CA ASP A 146 -13.35 26.42 17.07
C ASP A 146 -11.83 26.38 17.32
N LEU A 147 -11.42 25.75 18.43
CA LEU A 147 -10.01 25.67 18.85
C LEU A 147 -9.29 24.48 18.22
N SER A 148 -9.87 23.85 17.19
CA SER A 148 -9.27 22.76 16.45
C SER A 148 -7.93 23.20 15.83
N PHE A 149 -6.83 22.78 16.47
CA PHE A 149 -5.45 23.02 16.03
C PHE A 149 -4.99 22.00 14.96
N PHE A 150 -5.76 20.93 14.74
CA PHE A 150 -5.52 19.94 13.69
C PHE A 150 -6.74 19.85 12.77
N ALA A 151 -6.51 20.03 11.46
CA ALA A 151 -7.45 19.55 10.46
C ALA A 151 -7.15 18.06 10.25
N SER A 152 -7.98 17.16 10.79
CA SER A 152 -8.13 15.87 10.08
C SER A 152 -8.81 16.24 8.77
N ASP A 153 -8.07 16.11 7.68
CA ASP A 153 -8.51 16.51 6.35
C ASP A 153 -9.91 15.95 6.08
N ARG A 154 -10.82 16.78 5.58
CA ARG A 154 -12.23 16.42 5.31
C ARG A 154 -12.35 15.21 4.36
N VAL A 155 -11.27 14.95 3.62
CA VAL A 155 -11.03 13.77 2.77
C VAL A 155 -11.04 12.46 3.57
N LEU A 156 -10.62 12.46 4.84
CA LEU A 156 -10.60 11.26 5.69
C LEU A 156 -11.98 10.87 6.23
N ALA A 157 -12.96 11.79 6.22
CA ALA A 157 -14.27 11.61 6.86
C ALA A 157 -15.40 11.18 5.91
N THR A 158 -15.10 10.72 4.70
CA THR A 158 -16.12 10.15 3.81
C THR A 158 -16.44 8.70 4.19
N ALA A 159 -17.71 8.29 4.07
CA ALA A 159 -18.17 6.92 4.36
C ALA A 159 -17.66 5.83 3.38
N GLY A 160 -16.78 6.19 2.43
CA GLY A 160 -16.01 5.27 1.60
C GLY A 160 -14.52 5.32 1.99
N PRO A 161 -13.70 4.32 1.59
CA PRO A 161 -12.26 4.39 1.82
C PRO A 161 -11.75 5.72 1.25
N ALA A 162 -11.14 6.57 2.10
CA ALA A 162 -10.60 7.85 1.62
C ALA A 162 -9.71 7.60 0.41
N ASP A 163 -9.88 8.40 -0.64
CA ASP A 163 -9.11 8.23 -1.87
C ASP A 163 -7.62 8.27 -1.53
N VAL A 164 -6.88 7.18 -1.77
CA VAL A 164 -5.42 7.20 -1.63
C VAL A 164 -4.83 8.06 -2.74
N ARG A 165 -3.93 8.95 -2.38
CA ARG A 165 -3.33 9.93 -3.28
C ARG A 165 -2.09 9.34 -3.90
N VAL A 166 -2.05 9.38 -5.23
CA VAL A 166 -0.97 8.81 -6.04
C VAL A 166 -0.35 9.91 -6.89
N LEU A 167 0.98 9.91 -6.95
CA LEU A 167 1.75 10.69 -7.89
C LEU A 167 2.12 9.84 -9.10
N VAL A 168 2.29 10.47 -10.25
CA VAL A 168 2.73 9.79 -11.47
C VAL A 168 3.96 10.48 -12.01
N VAL A 169 5.03 9.74 -12.25
CA VAL A 169 6.25 10.21 -12.91
C VAL A 169 6.38 9.49 -14.24
N GLY A 170 6.39 10.24 -15.34
CA GLY A 170 6.52 9.71 -16.71
C GLY A 170 5.24 9.64 -17.54
N GLY A 171 4.26 10.53 -17.32
CA GLY A 171 3.21 10.87 -18.30
C GLY A 171 2.19 9.81 -18.76
N GLY A 172 2.39 8.54 -18.44
CA GLY A 172 1.56 7.43 -18.93
C GLY A 172 0.21 7.32 -18.22
N PRO A 173 -0.80 6.72 -18.87
CA PRO A 173 -2.10 6.50 -18.26
C PRO A 173 -1.98 5.54 -17.07
N VAL A 174 -2.60 5.93 -15.96
CA VAL A 174 -2.77 5.06 -14.79
C VAL A 174 -4.21 4.52 -14.75
N PRO A 175 -4.43 3.22 -14.52
CA PRO A 175 -5.78 2.65 -14.44
C PRO A 175 -6.65 3.36 -13.41
N ALA A 176 -7.88 3.68 -13.81
CA ALA A 176 -8.87 4.27 -12.91
C ALA A 176 -9.35 3.20 -11.92
N VAL A 177 -8.94 3.33 -10.66
CA VAL A 177 -9.36 2.44 -9.57
C VAL A 177 -10.14 3.24 -8.54
N ARG A 178 -11.28 2.69 -8.12
CA ARG A 178 -12.13 3.33 -7.11
C ARG A 178 -11.35 3.54 -5.82
N GLY A 179 -11.40 4.76 -5.28
CA GLY A 179 -10.68 5.10 -4.05
C GLY A 179 -9.19 5.36 -4.27
N VAL A 180 -8.75 5.64 -5.51
CA VAL A 180 -7.40 6.08 -5.86
C VAL A 180 -7.52 7.38 -6.64
N ARG A 181 -6.82 8.43 -6.20
CA ARG A 181 -6.82 9.74 -6.84
C ARG A 181 -5.40 10.11 -7.24
N VAL A 182 -5.20 10.37 -8.53
CA VAL A 182 -3.95 10.95 -9.00
C VAL A 182 -3.96 12.45 -8.65
N VAL A 183 -3.05 12.86 -7.75
CA VAL A 183 -2.99 14.25 -7.27
C VAL A 183 -1.89 15.04 -7.95
N GLY A 184 -0.93 14.38 -8.59
CA GLY A 184 0.15 15.07 -9.27
C GLY A 184 0.79 14.22 -10.36
N VAL A 185 1.22 14.88 -11.44
CA VAL A 185 1.92 14.26 -12.56
C VAL A 185 3.21 15.02 -12.83
N ALA A 186 4.28 14.30 -13.12
CA ALA A 186 5.54 14.88 -13.57
C ALA A 186 6.03 14.23 -14.87
N ASP A 187 6.48 15.07 -15.79
CA ASP A 187 7.19 14.66 -17.00
C ASP A 187 8.06 15.82 -17.52
N PRO A 188 9.32 15.59 -17.92
CA PRO A 188 10.16 16.66 -18.45
C PRO A 188 9.60 17.30 -19.74
N ASP A 189 8.81 16.55 -20.53
CA ASP A 189 8.12 17.05 -21.72
C ASP A 189 6.75 17.63 -21.36
N VAL A 190 6.61 18.94 -21.57
CA VAL A 190 5.36 19.68 -21.32
C VAL A 190 4.20 19.16 -22.19
N ARG A 191 4.50 18.62 -23.37
CA ARG A 191 3.51 18.03 -24.29
C ARG A 191 2.94 16.72 -23.74
N VAL A 192 3.63 16.08 -22.81
CA VAL A 192 3.20 14.85 -22.13
C VAL A 192 2.53 15.18 -20.80
N VAL A 193 3.15 16.03 -19.96
CA VAL A 193 2.64 16.30 -18.59
C VAL A 193 1.25 16.97 -18.59
N LEU A 194 0.99 17.91 -19.49
CA LEU A 194 -0.25 18.68 -19.47
C LEU A 194 -1.46 17.85 -19.88
N PRO A 195 -1.43 17.06 -20.98
CA PRO A 195 -2.50 16.11 -21.28
C PRO A 195 -2.70 15.07 -20.18
N ALA A 196 -1.61 14.51 -19.63
CA ALA A 196 -1.69 13.52 -18.56
C ALA A 196 -2.36 14.09 -17.29
N ALA A 197 -1.96 15.28 -16.85
CA ALA A 197 -2.58 15.95 -15.71
C ALA A 197 -4.07 16.22 -15.94
N ARG A 198 -4.46 16.66 -17.14
CA ARG A 198 -5.88 16.86 -17.51
C ARG A 198 -6.67 15.56 -17.52
N ALA A 199 -6.13 14.50 -18.11
CA ALA A 199 -6.77 13.19 -18.17
C ALA A 199 -7.03 12.61 -16.78
N HIS A 200 -6.11 12.86 -15.84
CA HIS A 200 -6.21 12.42 -14.46
C HIS A 200 -6.95 13.39 -13.53
N GLY A 201 -7.30 14.59 -13.99
CA GLY A 201 -7.83 15.65 -13.12
C GLY A 201 -6.85 16.07 -12.02
N ALA A 202 -5.54 15.90 -12.26
CA ALA A 202 -4.50 16.14 -11.28
C ALA A 202 -4.25 17.66 -11.11
N PRO A 203 -4.34 18.21 -9.89
CA PRO A 203 -4.12 19.63 -9.64
C PRO A 203 -2.65 20.06 -9.78
N TRP A 204 -1.70 19.12 -9.67
CA TRP A 204 -0.26 19.41 -9.76
C TRP A 204 0.34 18.82 -11.04
N ALA A 205 1.01 19.65 -11.83
CA ALA A 205 1.75 19.25 -13.02
C ALA A 205 3.15 19.88 -12.97
N LEU A 206 4.20 19.06 -12.88
CA LEU A 206 5.58 19.51 -12.73
C LEU A 206 6.46 18.90 -13.83
N ARG A 207 7.59 19.55 -14.13
CA ARG A 207 8.58 18.99 -15.08
C ARG A 207 9.58 18.04 -14.43
N ASP A 208 9.67 18.09 -13.11
CA ASP A 208 10.68 17.40 -12.31
C ASP A 208 9.98 16.41 -11.37
N GLY A 209 10.28 15.12 -11.54
CA GLY A 209 9.68 14.04 -10.75
C GLY A 209 10.09 14.08 -9.29
N THR A 210 11.35 14.39 -9.00
CA THR A 210 11.88 14.50 -7.63
C THR A 210 11.16 15.60 -6.86
N ARG A 211 11.02 16.79 -7.47
CA ARG A 211 10.34 17.94 -6.87
C ARG A 211 8.85 17.66 -6.67
N LEU A 212 8.19 16.97 -7.61
CA LEU A 212 6.80 16.53 -7.42
C LEU A 212 6.68 15.64 -6.19
N VAL A 213 7.52 14.59 -6.14
CA VAL A 213 7.54 13.63 -5.05
C VAL A 213 7.94 14.28 -3.73
N GLU A 214 8.76 15.32 -3.71
CA GLU A 214 9.14 16.00 -2.47
C GLU A 214 8.05 16.93 -1.93
N THR A 215 7.32 17.60 -2.83
CA THR A 215 6.45 18.73 -2.45
C THR A 215 4.98 18.35 -2.30
N VAL A 216 4.49 17.38 -3.08
CA VAL A 216 3.06 17.03 -3.10
C VAL A 216 2.77 15.93 -2.07
N PRO A 217 1.80 16.13 -1.15
CA PRO A 217 1.36 15.08 -0.24
C PRO A 217 0.69 13.92 -0.99
N ALA A 218 1.19 12.71 -0.78
CA ALA A 218 0.69 11.48 -1.36
C ALA A 218 1.02 10.28 -0.48
N GLU A 219 0.35 9.15 -0.70
CA GLU A 219 0.66 7.85 -0.06
C GLU A 219 1.53 6.97 -0.97
N GLY A 220 1.50 7.21 -2.29
CA GLY A 220 2.36 6.50 -3.23
C GLY A 220 2.67 7.23 -4.52
N VAL A 221 3.57 6.62 -5.29
CA VAL A 221 3.98 7.09 -6.60
C VAL A 221 4.08 5.92 -7.58
N VAL A 222 3.65 6.17 -8.81
CA VAL A 222 3.88 5.30 -9.96
C VAL A 222 4.96 5.93 -10.83
N VAL A 223 6.08 5.25 -11.00
CA VAL A 223 7.22 5.73 -11.80
C VAL A 223 7.29 4.93 -13.09
N ARG A 224 6.85 5.51 -14.20
CA ARG A 224 6.74 4.83 -15.51
C ARG A 224 7.93 5.09 -16.43
N ALA A 225 8.64 6.20 -16.19
CA ALA A 225 9.82 6.59 -16.96
C ALA A 225 11.09 6.42 -16.11
N PRO A 226 12.27 6.36 -16.75
CA PRO A 226 13.54 6.30 -16.03
C PRO A 226 13.78 7.57 -15.19
N ASP A 227 13.48 7.47 -13.88
CA ASP A 227 13.71 8.53 -12.89
C ASP A 227 14.01 7.90 -11.52
N THR A 228 15.21 7.31 -11.41
CA THR A 228 15.70 6.70 -10.16
C THR A 228 15.70 7.72 -9.01
N ALA A 229 15.99 8.99 -9.28
CA ALA A 229 16.01 10.03 -8.25
C ALA A 229 14.62 10.24 -7.62
N ALA A 230 13.55 10.27 -8.43
CA ALA A 230 12.19 10.37 -7.93
C ALA A 230 11.78 9.14 -7.12
N ALA A 231 12.12 7.93 -7.59
CA ALA A 231 11.85 6.67 -6.87
C ALA A 231 12.55 6.63 -5.50
N LEU A 232 13.85 6.95 -5.45
CA LEU A 232 14.61 7.01 -4.20
C LEU A 232 14.06 8.08 -3.25
N THR A 233 13.62 9.22 -3.78
CA THR A 233 12.99 10.29 -2.99
C THR A 233 11.67 9.83 -2.38
N ALA A 234 10.88 9.07 -3.13
CA ALA A 234 9.62 8.51 -2.65
C ALA A 234 9.86 7.50 -1.51
N LEU A 235 10.81 6.59 -1.67
CA LEU A 235 11.20 5.62 -0.65
C LEU A 235 11.70 6.30 0.64
N ARG A 236 12.55 7.33 0.52
CA ARG A 236 12.99 8.13 1.69
C ARG A 236 11.84 8.84 2.40
N ARG A 237 10.81 9.26 1.67
CA ARG A 237 9.58 9.83 2.25
C ARG A 237 8.64 8.78 2.85
N GLY A 238 8.94 7.49 2.68
CA GLY A 238 8.10 6.40 3.13
C GLY A 238 6.87 6.14 2.27
N LEU A 239 6.87 6.59 1.01
CA LEU A 239 5.79 6.33 0.07
C LEU A 239 5.86 4.90 -0.47
N HIS A 240 4.71 4.34 -0.83
CA HIS A 240 4.69 3.14 -1.67
C HIS A 240 5.06 3.51 -3.10
N VAL A 241 5.87 2.68 -3.76
CA VAL A 241 6.38 2.92 -5.10
C VAL A 241 6.00 1.75 -6.00
N LEU A 242 5.34 2.04 -7.12
CA LEU A 242 5.17 1.10 -8.22
C LEU A 242 6.06 1.54 -9.39
N LEU A 243 7.07 0.74 -9.69
CA LEU A 243 8.00 0.96 -10.79
C LEU A 243 7.45 0.30 -12.06
N GLY A 244 7.43 1.04 -13.16
CA GLY A 244 7.45 0.44 -14.48
C GLY A 244 8.81 -0.21 -14.72
N LYS A 245 8.86 -1.24 -15.56
CA LYS A 245 10.08 -2.00 -15.87
C LYS A 245 11.25 -1.10 -16.29
N HIS A 246 10.96 -0.05 -17.07
CA HIS A 246 11.94 0.94 -17.52
C HIS A 246 12.50 1.84 -16.42
N ALA A 247 11.82 1.94 -15.28
CA ALA A 247 12.29 2.74 -14.16
C ALA A 247 13.37 2.02 -13.34
N VAL A 248 13.61 0.73 -13.62
CA VAL A 248 14.62 -0.10 -12.93
C VAL A 248 15.98 0.05 -13.64
N GLU A 249 16.65 1.19 -13.47
CA GLU A 249 17.99 1.43 -14.04
C GLU A 249 19.14 1.14 -13.07
N ASP A 250 19.04 1.65 -11.83
CA ASP A 250 20.03 1.43 -10.77
C ASP A 250 19.44 0.44 -9.74
N LEU A 251 19.35 -0.83 -10.16
CA LEU A 251 18.71 -1.89 -9.38
C LEU A 251 19.32 -2.00 -7.97
N ALA A 252 20.64 -2.00 -7.86
CA ALA A 252 21.34 -2.13 -6.58
C ALA A 252 20.94 -1.03 -5.60
N ARG A 253 20.90 0.24 -6.03
CA ARG A 253 20.45 1.33 -5.15
C ARG A 253 18.97 1.27 -4.84
N LEU A 254 18.13 0.91 -5.80
CA LEU A 254 16.69 0.81 -5.59
C LEU A 254 16.34 -0.29 -4.58
N VAL A 255 16.97 -1.47 -4.69
CA VAL A 255 16.80 -2.59 -3.75
C VAL A 255 17.27 -2.20 -2.35
N GLU A 256 18.45 -1.60 -2.22
CA GLU A 256 18.96 -1.16 -0.92
C GLU A 256 18.03 -0.13 -0.26
N ALA A 257 17.55 0.84 -1.03
CA ALA A 257 16.60 1.83 -0.52
C ALA A 257 15.24 1.20 -0.15
N ALA A 258 14.74 0.25 -0.94
CA ALA A 258 13.48 -0.43 -0.69
C ALA A 258 13.51 -1.25 0.60
N ARG A 259 14.62 -1.95 0.88
CA ARG A 259 14.79 -2.73 2.13
C ARG A 259 14.77 -1.86 3.38
N GLN A 260 15.22 -0.61 3.28
CA GLN A 260 15.29 0.32 4.40
C GLN A 260 14.04 1.21 4.54
N ALA A 261 13.22 1.29 3.48
CA ALA A 261 12.06 2.17 3.46
C ALA A 261 10.89 1.58 4.24
N PRO A 262 10.08 2.42 4.93
CA PRO A 262 8.83 1.96 5.52
C PRO A 262 7.76 1.69 4.45
N GLY A 263 7.84 2.36 3.30
CA GLY A 263 6.99 2.12 2.14
C GLY A 263 7.43 0.92 1.32
N ARG A 264 6.49 0.29 0.60
CA ARG A 264 6.74 -0.86 -0.28
C ARG A 264 7.22 -0.42 -1.65
N CYS A 265 8.08 -1.20 -2.29
CA CYS A 265 8.54 -0.95 -3.65
C CYS A 265 8.24 -2.18 -4.50
N SER A 266 7.33 -2.06 -5.46
CA SER A 266 6.98 -3.16 -6.36
C SER A 266 7.20 -2.77 -7.82
N VAL A 267 7.24 -3.79 -8.68
CA VAL A 267 7.38 -3.62 -10.12
C VAL A 267 6.09 -4.03 -10.83
N ASP A 268 5.71 -3.27 -11.85
CA ASP A 268 4.55 -3.55 -12.68
C ASP A 268 4.83 -4.70 -13.67
N LEU A 269 4.60 -5.92 -13.19
CA LEU A 269 4.67 -7.16 -13.97
C LEU A 269 3.24 -7.71 -14.18
N PRO A 270 2.69 -7.63 -15.40
CA PRO A 270 1.26 -7.79 -15.67
C PRO A 270 0.75 -9.22 -15.51
N TRP A 271 1.65 -10.22 -15.61
CA TRP A 271 1.30 -11.64 -15.56
C TRP A 271 1.24 -12.20 -14.14
N ALA A 272 1.65 -11.40 -13.14
CA ALA A 272 1.92 -11.89 -11.80
C ALA A 272 0.75 -12.60 -11.12
N HIS A 273 -0.46 -12.18 -11.46
CA HIS A 273 -1.71 -12.67 -10.89
C HIS A 273 -2.62 -13.35 -11.92
N HIS A 274 -2.09 -13.71 -13.10
CA HIS A 274 -2.93 -14.28 -14.14
C HIS A 274 -3.46 -15.65 -13.70
N PRO A 275 -4.79 -15.87 -13.62
CA PRO A 275 -5.36 -17.08 -13.03
C PRO A 275 -4.93 -18.35 -13.76
N GLU A 276 -4.81 -18.30 -15.09
CA GLU A 276 -4.34 -19.46 -15.86
C GLU A 276 -2.88 -19.83 -15.56
N LEU A 277 -1.99 -18.85 -15.30
CA LEU A 277 -0.61 -19.15 -14.92
C LEU A 277 -0.55 -19.78 -13.51
N VAL A 278 -1.44 -19.36 -12.61
CA VAL A 278 -1.58 -19.98 -11.28
C VAL A 278 -2.01 -21.44 -11.40
N GLU A 279 -2.95 -21.75 -12.28
CA GLU A 279 -3.39 -23.15 -12.49
C GLU A 279 -2.29 -24.00 -13.14
N VAL A 280 -1.54 -23.47 -14.12
CA VAL A 280 -0.37 -24.18 -14.68
C VAL A 280 0.68 -24.41 -13.59
N GLY A 281 0.96 -23.42 -12.74
CA GLY A 281 1.91 -23.56 -11.63
C GLY A 281 1.52 -24.66 -10.63
N LYS A 282 0.24 -24.80 -10.31
CA LYS A 282 -0.27 -25.92 -9.48
C LYS A 282 -0.01 -27.26 -10.16
N ALA A 283 -0.32 -27.38 -11.45
CA ALA A 283 -0.08 -28.61 -12.20
C ALA A 283 1.42 -28.96 -12.24
N VAL A 284 2.31 -27.96 -12.37
CA VAL A 284 3.77 -28.16 -12.35
C VAL A 284 4.24 -28.65 -10.99
N ALA A 285 3.70 -28.11 -9.90
CA ALA A 285 4.01 -28.55 -8.55
C ALA A 285 3.58 -30.00 -8.27
N GLU A 286 2.51 -30.49 -8.92
CA GLU A 286 2.00 -31.86 -8.79
C GLU A 286 2.64 -32.85 -9.80
N GLY A 287 3.16 -32.31 -10.91
CA GLY A 287 3.73 -33.05 -12.02
C GLY A 287 5.27 -33.12 -12.00
N ARG A 288 5.83 -33.53 -13.14
CA ARG A 288 7.28 -33.49 -13.37
C ARG A 288 7.55 -32.79 -14.70
N ALA A 289 7.99 -31.55 -14.62
CA ALA A 289 8.38 -30.76 -15.78
C ALA A 289 9.68 -31.29 -16.39
N GLU A 290 9.72 -31.31 -17.73
CA GLU A 290 10.90 -31.72 -18.50
C GLU A 290 11.59 -30.54 -19.20
N GLY A 291 10.85 -29.45 -19.41
CA GLY A 291 11.30 -28.22 -20.06
C GLY A 291 10.16 -27.23 -20.22
N PHE A 292 10.46 -26.05 -20.79
CA PHE A 292 9.44 -25.01 -21.00
C PHE A 292 9.66 -24.22 -22.28
N THR A 293 8.59 -23.60 -22.77
CA THR A 293 8.64 -22.63 -23.87
C THR A 293 7.81 -21.42 -23.51
N ALA A 294 8.35 -20.22 -23.70
CA ALA A 294 7.62 -18.97 -23.55
C ALA A 294 7.77 -18.13 -24.82
N HIS A 295 6.65 -17.63 -25.34
CA HIS A 295 6.60 -16.73 -26.49
C HIS A 295 5.76 -15.51 -26.13
N LEU A 296 6.36 -14.33 -26.13
CA LEU A 296 5.70 -13.08 -25.78
C LEU A 296 5.86 -12.05 -26.90
N GLU A 297 4.74 -11.55 -27.40
CA GLU A 297 4.71 -10.44 -28.36
C GLU A 297 3.93 -9.25 -27.79
N GLN A 298 4.29 -8.03 -28.21
CA GLN A 298 3.54 -6.79 -27.97
C GLN A 298 3.58 -5.85 -29.18
N PRO A 299 2.65 -4.89 -29.34
CA PRO A 299 2.47 -4.15 -30.60
C PRO A 299 3.72 -3.48 -31.15
N GLU A 300 4.43 -2.74 -30.31
CA GLU A 300 5.64 -2.03 -30.68
C GLU A 300 6.41 -1.62 -29.43
N GLY A 301 7.71 -1.39 -29.59
CA GLY A 301 8.59 -0.94 -28.54
C GLY A 301 9.96 -0.55 -29.11
N ARG A 302 10.87 -0.15 -28.23
CA ARG A 302 12.24 0.27 -28.58
C ARG A 302 13.26 -0.81 -28.30
N ASP A 303 13.10 -1.53 -27.19
CA ASP A 303 14.06 -2.54 -26.74
C ASP A 303 13.29 -3.80 -26.31
N VAL A 304 13.35 -4.83 -27.15
CA VAL A 304 12.61 -6.09 -26.98
C VAL A 304 12.90 -6.71 -25.62
N VAL A 305 14.18 -6.73 -25.19
CA VAL A 305 14.57 -7.40 -23.94
C VAL A 305 14.17 -6.56 -22.74
N ALA A 306 14.39 -5.24 -22.78
CA ALA A 306 14.04 -4.37 -21.66
C ALA A 306 12.51 -4.32 -21.42
N GLU A 307 11.70 -4.44 -22.48
CA GLU A 307 10.23 -4.32 -22.41
C GLU A 307 9.54 -5.64 -22.08
N LEU A 308 9.98 -6.71 -22.73
CA LEU A 308 9.31 -8.02 -22.70
C LEU A 308 10.06 -9.06 -21.86
N GLY A 309 11.37 -8.87 -21.65
CA GLY A 309 12.20 -9.79 -20.86
C GLY A 309 11.66 -9.99 -19.45
N PRO A 310 11.45 -8.93 -18.64
CA PRO A 310 10.95 -9.07 -17.28
C PRO A 310 9.61 -9.81 -17.21
N ASP A 311 8.71 -9.56 -18.15
CA ASP A 311 7.39 -10.20 -18.21
C ASP A 311 7.48 -11.70 -18.50
N ALA A 312 8.29 -12.07 -19.49
CA ALA A 312 8.45 -13.45 -19.89
C ALA A 312 9.14 -14.25 -18.79
N LEU A 313 10.19 -13.70 -18.17
CA LEU A 313 10.88 -14.36 -17.06
C LEU A 313 9.96 -14.50 -15.84
N ASP A 314 9.23 -13.45 -15.47
CA ASP A 314 8.31 -13.48 -14.31
C ASP A 314 7.21 -14.53 -14.50
N ALA A 315 6.64 -14.62 -15.71
CA ALA A 315 5.66 -15.66 -16.03
C ALA A 315 6.24 -17.07 -15.92
N VAL A 316 7.48 -17.29 -16.40
CA VAL A 316 8.17 -18.58 -16.31
C VAL A 316 8.46 -18.94 -14.86
N GLU A 317 9.03 -18.03 -14.06
CA GLU A 317 9.35 -18.27 -12.66
C GLU A 317 8.12 -18.63 -11.82
N ARG A 318 6.99 -17.97 -12.09
CA ARG A 318 5.72 -18.25 -11.38
C ARG A 318 5.16 -19.61 -11.70
N VAL A 319 5.22 -20.02 -12.97
CA VAL A 319 4.74 -21.32 -13.40
C VAL A 319 5.65 -22.44 -12.89
N LEU A 320 6.97 -22.23 -12.90
CA LEU A 320 7.92 -23.27 -12.47
C LEU A 320 8.15 -23.29 -10.96
N GLY A 321 7.85 -22.19 -10.25
CA GLY A 321 8.09 -22.04 -8.81
C GLY A 321 9.58 -21.93 -8.45
N VAL A 322 10.44 -21.65 -9.43
CA VAL A 322 11.91 -21.56 -9.30
C VAL A 322 12.43 -20.40 -10.14
N PRO A 323 13.52 -19.73 -9.71
CA PRO A 323 14.07 -18.60 -10.44
C PRO A 323 14.72 -19.03 -11.76
N VAL A 324 14.68 -18.15 -12.74
CA VAL A 324 15.50 -18.22 -13.95
C VAL A 324 16.89 -17.71 -13.57
N THR A 325 17.93 -18.49 -13.84
CA THR A 325 19.29 -18.19 -13.39
C THR A 325 20.27 -17.92 -14.52
N ASP A 326 19.96 -18.30 -15.76
CA ASP A 326 20.78 -18.02 -16.93
C ASP A 326 19.89 -17.88 -18.18
N VAL A 327 20.25 -16.95 -19.06
CA VAL A 327 19.61 -16.75 -20.36
C VAL A 327 20.70 -16.51 -21.41
N ARG A 328 20.64 -17.25 -22.52
CA ARG A 328 21.61 -17.19 -23.62
C ARG A 328 20.92 -16.96 -24.94
N THR A 329 21.29 -15.91 -25.64
CA THR A 329 20.70 -15.54 -26.92
C THR A 329 21.13 -16.52 -28.00
N VAL A 330 20.14 -17.06 -28.72
CA VAL A 330 20.34 -17.91 -29.89
C VAL A 330 20.30 -17.07 -31.17
N ALA A 331 19.35 -16.16 -31.25
CA ALA A 331 19.17 -15.26 -32.39
C ALA A 331 18.56 -13.94 -31.92
N ALA A 332 19.00 -12.82 -32.50
CA ALA A 332 18.45 -11.51 -32.23
C ALA A 332 18.38 -10.67 -33.50
N THR A 333 17.27 -9.96 -33.66
CA THR A 333 17.07 -8.88 -34.63
C THR A 333 16.54 -7.65 -33.88
N GLY A 334 16.39 -6.51 -34.56
CA GLY A 334 15.79 -5.32 -33.95
C GLY A 334 14.31 -5.49 -33.53
N SER A 335 13.63 -6.56 -33.95
CA SER A 335 12.21 -6.79 -33.66
C SER A 335 11.90 -8.12 -32.99
N ARG A 336 12.86 -9.04 -32.89
CA ARG A 336 12.68 -10.36 -32.27
C ARG A 336 13.95 -10.85 -31.60
N VAL A 337 13.79 -11.54 -30.48
CA VAL A 337 14.88 -12.19 -29.76
C VAL A 337 14.46 -13.61 -29.42
N ARG A 338 15.33 -14.58 -29.66
CA ARG A 338 15.19 -15.97 -29.24
C ARG A 338 16.36 -16.35 -28.34
N ALA A 339 16.06 -16.94 -27.20
CA ALA A 339 17.05 -17.37 -26.22
C ALA A 339 16.74 -18.75 -25.65
N VAL A 340 17.76 -19.38 -25.08
CA VAL A 340 17.64 -20.54 -24.20
C VAL A 340 17.76 -20.03 -22.77
N ALA A 341 16.89 -20.49 -21.88
CA ALA A 341 16.87 -20.10 -20.48
C ALA A 341 16.93 -21.32 -19.56
N VAL A 342 17.53 -21.14 -18.39
CA VAL A 342 17.66 -22.18 -17.36
C VAL A 342 16.92 -21.74 -16.09
N ALA A 343 16.02 -22.58 -15.59
CA ALA A 343 15.28 -22.34 -14.35
C ALA A 343 15.19 -23.63 -13.52
N GLY A 344 15.74 -23.62 -12.30
CA GLY A 344 15.75 -24.79 -11.42
C GLY A 344 16.32 -26.08 -12.03
N GLY A 345 17.26 -25.98 -12.97
CA GLY A 345 17.84 -27.12 -13.71
C GLY A 345 17.05 -27.56 -14.96
N LEU A 346 15.88 -26.98 -15.21
CA LEU A 346 15.14 -27.15 -16.46
C LEU A 346 15.67 -26.19 -17.52
N THR A 347 15.76 -26.67 -18.75
CA THR A 347 16.11 -25.85 -19.91
C THR A 347 14.86 -25.58 -20.75
N GLY A 348 14.71 -24.35 -21.20
CA GLY A 348 13.59 -23.94 -22.04
C GLY A 348 13.97 -22.89 -23.07
N THR A 349 13.03 -22.55 -23.95
CA THR A 349 13.22 -21.51 -24.97
C THR A 349 12.32 -20.31 -24.70
N ILE A 350 12.88 -19.12 -24.85
CA ILE A 350 12.15 -17.85 -24.74
C ILE A 350 12.23 -17.13 -26.08
N GLU A 351 11.07 -16.74 -26.61
CA GLU A 351 10.93 -15.96 -27.82
C GLU A 351 10.18 -14.67 -27.51
N LEU A 352 10.79 -13.53 -27.83
CA LEU A 352 10.24 -12.20 -27.61
C LEU A 352 10.13 -11.48 -28.96
N GLY A 353 9.10 -10.66 -29.15
CA GLY A 353 9.00 -9.87 -30.37
C GLY A 353 7.92 -8.81 -30.40
N TRP A 354 7.87 -8.09 -31.51
CA TRP A 354 6.78 -7.17 -31.80
C TRP A 354 5.69 -7.85 -32.62
N GLY A 355 4.42 -7.69 -32.22
CA GLY A 355 3.29 -8.42 -32.79
C GLY A 355 2.00 -8.21 -32.01
N GLU A 356 1.07 -9.17 -32.11
CA GLU A 356 -0.16 -9.12 -31.30
C GLU A 356 0.17 -9.32 -29.81
N PRO A 357 -0.42 -8.54 -28.90
CA PRO A 357 -0.15 -8.64 -27.46
C PRO A 357 -0.61 -9.99 -26.89
N ARG A 358 0.27 -10.98 -26.91
CA ARG A 358 -0.02 -12.35 -26.48
C ARG A 358 1.18 -13.00 -25.79
N LEU A 359 0.90 -13.73 -24.72
CA LEU A 359 1.82 -14.63 -24.05
C LEU A 359 1.39 -16.07 -24.30
N ARG A 360 2.23 -16.87 -24.94
CA ARG A 360 2.10 -18.31 -24.98
C ARG A 360 3.12 -18.96 -24.08
N LEU A 361 2.69 -19.82 -23.18
CA LEU A 361 3.57 -20.53 -22.26
C LEU A 361 3.18 -22.01 -22.21
N ALA A 362 4.17 -22.89 -22.33
CA ALA A 362 3.98 -24.33 -22.20
C ALA A 362 5.06 -24.93 -21.31
N VAL A 363 4.67 -25.92 -20.50
CA VAL A 363 5.60 -26.72 -19.69
C VAL A 363 5.50 -28.17 -20.13
N THR A 364 6.56 -28.66 -20.76
CA THR A 364 6.63 -30.01 -21.32
C THR A 364 6.51 -31.05 -20.20
N GLY A 365 5.67 -32.07 -20.43
CA GLY A 365 5.45 -33.18 -19.49
C GLY A 365 4.38 -32.94 -18.43
N VAL A 366 3.80 -31.73 -18.36
CA VAL A 366 2.82 -31.39 -17.31
C VAL A 366 1.50 -30.88 -17.88
N ALA A 367 1.53 -29.74 -18.57
CA ALA A 367 0.32 -29.00 -18.92
C ALA A 367 0.35 -28.58 -20.40
N PRO A 368 -0.83 -28.51 -21.06
CA PRO A 368 -0.93 -27.94 -22.38
C PRO A 368 -0.51 -26.46 -22.37
N ALA A 369 -0.14 -25.94 -23.54
CA ALA A 369 0.19 -24.54 -23.69
C ALA A 369 -1.01 -23.65 -23.35
N VAL A 370 -0.77 -22.58 -22.60
CA VAL A 370 -1.71 -21.46 -22.42
C VAL A 370 -1.42 -20.38 -23.47
N ASP A 371 -2.45 -19.68 -23.95
CA ASP A 371 -2.36 -18.54 -24.87
C ASP A 371 -3.18 -17.38 -24.28
N LEU A 372 -2.47 -16.40 -23.74
CA LEU A 372 -3.00 -15.39 -22.83
C LEU A 372 -2.88 -14.00 -23.43
N VAL A 373 -3.84 -13.14 -23.09
CA VAL A 373 -3.80 -11.71 -23.37
C VAL A 373 -3.60 -10.96 -22.07
N ALA A 374 -2.77 -9.91 -22.09
CA ALA A 374 -2.49 -9.13 -20.90
C ALA A 374 -3.79 -8.52 -20.34
N PRO A 375 -4.01 -8.57 -19.02
CA PRO A 375 -5.20 -7.98 -18.43
C PRO A 375 -5.18 -6.46 -18.59
N ALA A 376 -6.35 -5.84 -18.73
CA ALA A 376 -6.48 -4.39 -18.86
C ALA A 376 -5.91 -3.62 -17.64
N VAL A 377 -5.90 -4.25 -16.47
CA VAL A 377 -5.27 -3.76 -15.25
C VAL A 377 -4.35 -4.85 -14.71
N SER A 378 -3.07 -4.53 -14.59
CA SER A 378 -2.06 -5.40 -14.02
C SER A 378 -2.38 -5.74 -12.56
N GLY A 379 -2.21 -7.01 -12.17
CA GLY A 379 -2.37 -7.42 -10.77
C GLY A 379 -1.35 -6.75 -9.85
N ALA A 380 -0.16 -6.39 -10.35
CA ALA A 380 0.83 -5.62 -9.59
C ALA A 380 0.30 -4.23 -9.21
N TYR A 381 -0.53 -3.62 -10.07
CA TYR A 381 -1.21 -2.36 -9.73
C TYR A 381 -2.25 -2.56 -8.62
N ALA A 382 -2.98 -3.68 -8.63
CA ALA A 382 -3.93 -4.02 -7.57
C ALA A 382 -3.22 -4.23 -6.23
N ASP A 383 -2.09 -4.94 -6.23
CA ASP A 383 -1.23 -5.11 -5.04
C ASP A 383 -0.71 -3.77 -4.53
N PHE A 384 -0.24 -2.90 -5.41
CA PHE A 384 0.20 -1.55 -5.05
C PHE A 384 -0.92 -0.76 -4.36
N VAL A 385 -2.14 -0.77 -4.92
CA VAL A 385 -3.30 -0.14 -4.29
C VAL A 385 -3.67 -0.80 -2.96
N GLY A 386 -3.50 -2.12 -2.85
CA GLY A 386 -3.64 -2.86 -1.61
C GLY A 386 -2.64 -2.36 -0.55
N ALA A 387 -1.36 -2.25 -0.92
CA ALA A 387 -0.30 -1.77 -0.04
C ALA A 387 -0.54 -0.34 0.45
N LEU A 388 -1.01 0.56 -0.42
CA LEU A 388 -1.42 1.93 -0.05
C LEU A 388 -2.49 1.97 1.06
N ARG A 389 -3.25 0.89 1.21
CA ARG A 389 -4.33 0.74 2.19
C ARG A 389 -3.90 -0.09 3.41
N GLY A 390 -2.61 -0.35 3.59
CA GLY A 390 -2.09 -1.22 4.65
C GLY A 390 -2.25 -2.71 4.37
N GLY A 391 -2.50 -3.08 3.10
CA GLY A 391 -2.61 -4.45 2.64
C GLY A 391 -1.28 -5.22 2.67
N PRO A 392 -1.30 -6.50 2.25
CA PRO A 392 -0.12 -7.35 2.28
C PRO A 392 0.99 -6.84 1.36
N THR A 393 2.18 -7.39 1.56
CA THR A 393 3.33 -7.18 0.67
C THR A 393 2.96 -7.56 -0.77
N PRO A 394 3.23 -6.68 -1.76
CA PRO A 394 3.02 -6.99 -3.16
C PRO A 394 3.77 -8.24 -3.60
N LEU A 395 3.15 -9.02 -4.49
CA LEU A 395 3.77 -10.24 -5.02
C LEU A 395 4.97 -9.96 -5.95
N THR A 396 5.03 -8.74 -6.48
CA THR A 396 6.11 -8.24 -7.33
C THR A 396 6.98 -7.21 -6.60
N GLU A 397 7.16 -7.37 -5.28
CA GLU A 397 8.14 -6.60 -4.50
C GLU A 397 9.51 -6.62 -5.16
N LEU A 398 10.14 -5.45 -5.25
CA LEU A 398 11.39 -5.25 -5.97
C LEU A 398 12.50 -6.16 -5.45
N ASP A 399 12.59 -6.34 -4.13
CA ASP A 399 13.59 -7.22 -3.52
C ASP A 399 13.39 -8.69 -3.93
N ALA A 400 12.13 -9.13 -4.06
CA ALA A 400 11.81 -10.49 -4.45
C ALA A 400 12.11 -10.78 -5.93
N VAL A 401 11.95 -9.77 -6.79
CA VAL A 401 12.22 -9.90 -8.24
C VAL A 401 13.60 -9.39 -8.66
N ALA A 402 14.45 -8.99 -7.72
CA ALA A 402 15.77 -8.40 -8.03
C ALA A 402 16.65 -9.35 -8.86
N GLY A 403 16.71 -10.64 -8.49
CA GLY A 403 17.50 -11.62 -9.23
C GLY A 403 17.04 -11.80 -10.69
N LEU A 404 15.73 -11.70 -10.94
CA LEU A 404 15.19 -11.71 -12.29
C LEU A 404 15.68 -10.50 -13.10
N PHE A 405 15.72 -9.30 -12.49
CA PHE A 405 16.21 -8.10 -13.16
C PHE A 405 17.73 -8.15 -13.44
N ASP A 406 18.54 -8.75 -12.56
CA ASP A 406 19.96 -8.98 -12.84
C ASP A 406 20.15 -9.80 -14.14
N VAL A 407 19.40 -10.91 -14.27
CA VAL A 407 19.42 -11.76 -15.48
C VAL A 407 18.95 -10.98 -16.72
N VAL A 408 17.92 -10.15 -16.61
CA VAL A 408 17.44 -9.31 -17.73
C VAL A 408 18.50 -8.29 -18.16
N LEU A 409 19.19 -7.65 -17.21
CA LEU A 409 20.22 -6.64 -17.52
C LEU A 409 21.42 -7.26 -18.24
N GLU A 410 21.85 -8.45 -17.83
CA GLU A 410 22.90 -9.22 -18.51
C GLU A 410 22.44 -9.63 -19.92
N TRP A 411 21.24 -10.19 -20.04
CA TRP A 411 20.68 -10.61 -21.33
C TRP A 411 20.54 -9.45 -22.31
N ARG A 412 20.05 -8.30 -21.84
CA ARG A 412 19.93 -7.08 -22.64
C ARG A 412 21.29 -6.63 -23.17
N SER A 413 22.33 -6.66 -22.33
CA SER A 413 23.69 -6.30 -22.72
C SER A 413 24.26 -7.24 -23.78
N GLU A 414 23.99 -8.55 -23.65
CA GLU A 414 24.36 -9.57 -24.63
C GLU A 414 23.69 -9.32 -26.00
N VAL A 415 22.37 -9.08 -26.01
CA VAL A 415 21.61 -8.80 -27.23
C VAL A 415 22.08 -7.51 -27.90
N ALA A 416 22.31 -6.45 -27.13
CA ALA A 416 22.84 -5.19 -27.66
C ALA A 416 24.20 -5.39 -28.35
N ALA A 417 25.08 -6.20 -27.76
CA ALA A 417 26.38 -6.53 -28.35
C ALA A 417 26.25 -7.35 -29.65
N LEU A 418 25.26 -8.26 -29.74
CA LEU A 418 24.97 -9.03 -30.95
C LEU A 418 24.44 -8.15 -32.08
N LEU A 419 23.51 -7.23 -31.78
CA LEU A 419 22.93 -6.32 -32.76
C LEU A 419 23.91 -5.24 -33.26
N ALA A 420 24.93 -4.93 -32.46
CA ALA A 420 25.99 -3.99 -32.84
C ALA A 420 27.07 -4.61 -33.76
N ARG A 421 27.04 -5.93 -33.99
CA ARG A 421 27.97 -6.59 -34.92
C ARG A 421 27.58 -6.23 -36.36
N PRO A 422 28.54 -5.79 -37.19
CA PRO A 422 28.29 -5.28 -38.54
C PRO A 422 27.79 -6.34 -39.53
#